data_AF-A0A2V5NHN6-F1
#
_entry.id   AF-A0A2V5NHN6-F1
#
_cell.length_a   1.000
_cell.length_b   1.000
_cell.length_c   1.000
_cell.angle_alpha   90.00
_cell.angle_beta   90.00
_cell.angle_gamma   90.00
#
_symmetry.space_group_name_H-M   'P 1'
#
loop_
_entity.id
_entity.type
_entity.pdbx_description
1 polymer ?
#
loop_
_entity_poly.entity_id
_entity_poly.type
_entity_poly.pdbx_seq_one_letter_code
_entity_poly.pdbx_strand_id
1 'polypeptide(L)'
;MSKIVRKNDQSNPLRKVGECLYRNGHGVYFAWFSVRGKQLKRSLKTSDKELARRRVAELRKIATRLHGLEDRNLRFEEVVRGWLESIEGGLKPSTYRRRVVCINQSMPFFKTIPMRSITSADIEKWKLRRGVSIAARTFNKELETLNHVIRYAGDVKGILLDNPAEKVRNRKA
;
A
#
# COMPACT_ATOMS: atom_id res chain seq x y z
N MET A 1 5.18 34.02 -21.86
CA MET A 1 5.56 32.89 -20.99
C MET A 1 4.41 32.59 -20.03
N SER A 2 3.54 31.65 -20.40
CA SER A 2 2.31 31.36 -19.66
C SER A 2 2.58 30.48 -18.44
N LYS A 3 2.29 31.02 -17.25
CA LYS A 3 2.26 30.26 -16.00
C LYS A 3 1.07 29.31 -16.02
N ILE A 4 1.34 28.00 -16.04
CA ILE A 4 0.33 26.96 -15.85
C ILE A 4 -0.15 27.05 -14.40
N VAL A 5 -1.30 27.70 -14.22
CA VAL A 5 -2.04 27.72 -12.95
C VAL A 5 -2.50 26.30 -12.65
N ARG A 6 -2.04 25.75 -11.52
CA ARG A 6 -2.57 24.51 -10.94
C ARG A 6 -4.08 24.72 -10.73
N LYS A 7 -4.92 24.01 -11.49
CA LYS A 7 -6.37 23.99 -11.27
C LYS A 7 -6.62 23.49 -9.85
N ASN A 8 -7.14 24.42 -9.06
CA ASN A 8 -7.66 24.21 -7.72
C ASN A 8 -8.76 23.14 -7.79
N ASP A 9 -8.54 21.99 -7.15
CA ASP A 9 -9.51 20.90 -7.05
C ASP A 9 -10.69 21.42 -6.22
N GLN A 10 -11.82 21.70 -6.87
CA GLN A 10 -12.97 22.34 -6.23
C GLN A 10 -13.42 21.48 -5.03
N SER A 11 -13.24 22.06 -3.84
CA SER A 11 -13.59 21.47 -2.56
C SER A 11 -15.11 21.29 -2.48
N ASN A 12 -15.62 20.12 -2.85
CA ASN A 12 -16.97 19.73 -2.46
C ASN A 12 -16.94 19.41 -0.95
N PRO A 13 -17.53 20.25 -0.07
CA PRO A 13 -17.34 20.11 1.37
C PRO A 13 -17.95 18.80 1.87
N LEU A 14 -17.16 18.02 2.60
CA LEU A 14 -17.62 16.80 3.23
C LEU A 14 -18.47 17.14 4.46
N ARG A 15 -19.76 16.85 4.39
CA ARG A 15 -20.68 17.02 5.52
C ARG A 15 -20.63 15.78 6.41
N LYS A 16 -20.48 15.96 7.72
CA LYS A 16 -20.56 14.85 8.70
C LYS A 16 -22.00 14.39 8.78
N VAL A 17 -22.24 13.09 8.61
CA VAL A 17 -23.59 12.47 8.55
C VAL A 17 -23.72 11.25 9.47
N GLY A 18 -22.69 10.97 10.26
CA GLY A 18 -22.65 9.93 11.27
C GLY A 18 -21.29 9.88 11.97
N GLU A 19 -21.12 8.92 12.88
CA GLU A 19 -19.82 8.68 13.52
C GLU A 19 -18.78 8.26 12.47
N CYS A 20 -17.72 9.06 12.34
CA CYS A 20 -16.64 8.84 11.36
C CYS A 20 -17.12 8.76 9.88
N LEU A 21 -18.36 9.16 9.59
CA LEU A 21 -19.01 9.03 8.28
C LEU A 21 -19.38 10.42 7.73
N TYR A 22 -18.95 10.66 6.49
CA TYR A 22 -19.09 11.95 5.81
C TYR A 22 -19.68 11.73 4.42
N ARG A 23 -20.32 12.76 3.85
CA ARG A 23 -20.91 12.72 2.50
C ARG A 23 -20.49 13.96 1.71
N ASN A 24 -20.09 13.79 0.46
CA ASN A 24 -19.86 14.93 -0.44
C ASN A 24 -21.17 15.39 -1.11
N GLY A 25 -21.16 16.52 -1.80
CA GLY A 25 -22.31 17.02 -2.57
C GLY A 25 -22.74 16.11 -3.73
N HIS A 26 -21.88 15.21 -4.21
CA HIS A 26 -22.24 14.18 -5.21
C HIS A 26 -22.90 12.94 -4.60
N GLY A 27 -23.18 12.95 -3.30
CA GLY A 27 -23.86 11.86 -2.61
C GLY A 27 -23.00 10.66 -2.22
N VAL A 28 -21.70 10.68 -2.53
CA VAL A 28 -20.73 9.62 -2.18
C VAL A 28 -20.29 9.75 -0.73
N TYR A 29 -20.30 8.63 -0.01
CA TYR A 29 -19.84 8.55 1.38
C TYR A 29 -18.31 8.40 1.50
N PHE A 30 -17.77 8.94 2.59
CA PHE A 30 -16.37 8.93 2.98
C PHE A 30 -16.24 8.52 4.45
N ALA A 31 -15.23 7.72 4.75
CA ALA A 31 -14.77 7.51 6.12
C ALA A 31 -13.73 8.58 6.47
N TRP A 32 -13.86 9.20 7.64
CA TRP A 32 -12.85 10.10 8.18
C TRP A 32 -12.71 9.91 9.68
N PHE A 33 -11.57 9.38 10.12
CA PHE A 33 -11.26 9.12 11.52
C PHE A 33 -9.76 9.01 11.74
N SER A 34 -9.32 9.05 12.99
CA SER A 34 -7.91 8.87 13.36
C SER A 34 -7.74 7.60 14.19
N VAL A 35 -6.68 6.82 13.92
CA VAL A 35 -6.28 5.65 14.72
C VAL A 35 -4.79 5.70 14.98
N ARG A 36 -4.38 5.59 16.26
CA ARG A 36 -2.96 5.58 16.68
C ARG A 36 -2.15 6.72 16.04
N GLY A 37 -2.72 7.93 16.06
CA GLY A 37 -2.14 9.14 15.48
C GLY A 37 -2.16 9.23 13.94
N LYS A 38 -2.74 8.27 13.21
CA LYS A 38 -2.92 8.31 11.74
C LYS A 38 -4.33 8.77 11.39
N GLN A 39 -4.43 9.89 10.69
CA GLN A 39 -5.70 10.29 10.09
C GLN A 39 -5.94 9.47 8.82
N LEU A 40 -7.09 8.81 8.75
CA LEU A 40 -7.58 8.07 7.60
C LEU A 40 -8.77 8.82 7.01
N LYS A 41 -8.65 9.20 5.74
CA LYS A 41 -9.71 9.77 4.93
C LYS A 41 -9.84 8.94 3.66
N ARG A 42 -10.93 8.18 3.51
CA ARG A 42 -11.11 7.25 2.38
C ARG A 42 -12.52 7.35 1.82
N SER A 43 -12.63 7.49 0.49
CA SER A 43 -13.92 7.34 -0.18
C SER A 43 -14.42 5.92 0.01
N LEU A 44 -15.69 5.78 0.38
CA LEU A 44 -16.37 4.51 0.50
C LEU A 44 -16.98 4.05 -0.82
N LYS A 45 -16.89 4.87 -1.88
CA LYS A 45 -17.37 4.55 -3.23
C LYS A 45 -18.81 4.00 -3.25
N THR A 46 -19.69 4.59 -2.47
CA THR A 46 -21.11 4.25 -2.42
C THR A 46 -21.95 5.47 -2.05
N SER A 47 -23.18 5.52 -2.53
CA SER A 47 -24.24 6.47 -2.14
C SER A 47 -25.29 5.84 -1.22
N ASP A 48 -25.16 4.54 -0.91
CA ASP A 48 -25.98 3.81 0.06
C ASP A 48 -25.43 4.01 1.48
N LYS A 49 -26.29 4.49 2.39
CA LYS A 49 -25.93 4.84 3.77
C LYS A 49 -25.61 3.62 4.64
N GLU A 50 -26.37 2.54 4.51
CA GLU A 50 -26.19 1.33 5.32
C GLU A 50 -24.94 0.57 4.88
N LEU A 51 -24.73 0.45 3.56
CA LEU A 51 -23.48 -0.08 3.02
C LEU A 51 -22.27 0.77 3.45
N ALA A 52 -22.40 2.10 3.44
CA ALA A 52 -21.35 2.99 3.90
C ALA A 52 -21.01 2.77 5.39
N ARG A 53 -22.03 2.66 6.26
CA ARG A 53 -21.84 2.37 7.69
C ARG A 53 -21.07 1.06 7.91
N ARG A 54 -21.45 0.00 7.20
CA ARG A 54 -20.73 -1.30 7.24
C ARG A 54 -19.26 -1.15 6.83
N ARG A 55 -18.99 -0.45 5.72
CA ARG A 55 -17.61 -0.21 5.24
C ARG A 55 -16.79 0.65 6.21
N VAL A 56 -17.38 1.64 6.90
CA VAL A 56 -16.67 2.39 7.96
C VAL A 56 -16.27 1.46 9.10
N ALA A 57 -17.20 0.61 9.57
CA ALA A 57 -16.93 -0.31 10.66
C ALA A 57 -15.80 -1.29 10.31
N GLU A 58 -15.82 -1.87 9.11
CA GLU A 58 -14.71 -2.71 8.61
C GLU A 58 -13.40 -1.95 8.53
N LEU A 59 -13.40 -0.73 7.96
CA LEU A 59 -12.19 0.10 7.89
C LEU A 59 -11.62 0.43 9.27
N ARG A 60 -12.46 0.67 10.27
CA ARG A 60 -12.01 0.89 11.66
C ARG A 60 -11.36 -0.38 12.24
N LYS A 61 -11.95 -1.56 12.04
CA LYS A 61 -11.38 -2.85 12.49
C LYS A 61 -10.04 -3.17 11.82
N ILE A 62 -9.85 -2.79 10.56
CA ILE A 62 -8.57 -2.95 9.87
C ILE A 62 -7.57 -1.91 10.39
N ALA A 63 -8.01 -0.66 10.59
CA ALA A 63 -7.15 0.43 11.04
C ALA A 63 -6.57 0.23 12.45
N THR A 64 -7.25 -0.49 13.33
CA THR A 64 -6.71 -0.86 14.66
C THR A 64 -5.45 -1.73 14.59
N ARG A 65 -5.20 -2.39 13.45
CA ARG A 65 -3.99 -3.20 13.23
C ARG A 65 -2.72 -2.37 12.95
N LEU A 66 -2.86 -1.06 12.73
CA LEU A 66 -1.69 -0.21 12.47
C LEU A 66 -0.83 -0.06 13.73
N HIS A 67 0.49 -0.19 13.63
CA HIS A 67 1.39 0.07 14.75
C HIS A 67 1.66 1.59 14.92
N GLY A 68 2.30 1.95 16.04
CA GLY A 68 2.51 3.33 16.49
C GLY A 68 3.47 4.15 15.62
N LEU A 69 3.91 5.30 16.15
CA LEU A 69 4.74 6.26 15.41
C LEU A 69 6.16 5.75 15.09
N GLU A 70 6.68 4.80 15.87
CA GLU A 70 8.05 4.28 15.76
C GLU A 70 8.30 3.55 14.42
N ASP A 71 7.40 2.66 14.01
CA ASP A 71 7.51 1.92 12.74
C ASP A 71 7.12 2.75 11.50
N ARG A 72 6.66 3.99 11.70
CA ARG A 72 5.98 4.77 10.67
C ARG A 72 6.90 5.24 9.55
N ASN A 73 8.18 5.39 9.83
CA ASN A 73 9.16 5.94 8.88
C ASN A 73 10.15 4.90 8.35
N LEU A 74 9.91 3.60 8.62
CA LEU A 74 10.75 2.54 8.08
C LEU A 74 10.77 2.63 6.55
N ARG A 75 11.99 2.74 6.01
CA ARG A 75 12.28 2.69 4.59
C ARG A 75 12.08 1.28 4.08
N PHE A 76 11.87 1.14 2.78
CA PHE A 76 11.70 -0.15 2.14
C PHE A 76 12.82 -1.13 2.50
N GLU A 77 14.08 -0.67 2.49
CA GLU A 77 15.23 -1.52 2.82
C GLU A 77 15.23 -2.06 4.25
N GLU A 78 14.74 -1.27 5.21
CA GLU A 78 14.68 -1.66 6.62
C GLU A 78 13.60 -2.73 6.82
N VAL A 79 12.46 -2.57 6.14
CA VAL A 79 11.40 -3.58 6.15
C VAL A 79 11.82 -4.86 5.44
N VAL A 80 12.56 -4.76 4.33
CA VAL A 80 13.13 -5.93 3.64
C VAL A 80 14.07 -6.70 4.56
N ARG A 81 14.96 -6.00 5.29
CA ARG A 81 15.89 -6.64 6.23
C ARG A 81 15.14 -7.44 7.30
N GLY A 82 14.19 -6.81 7.98
CA GLY A 82 13.39 -7.50 9.01
C GLY A 82 12.53 -8.65 8.44
N TRP A 83 12.05 -8.52 7.20
CA TRP A 83 11.34 -9.62 6.54
C TRP A 83 12.28 -10.80 6.20
N LEU A 84 13.48 -10.53 5.68
CA LEU A 84 14.46 -11.57 5.36
C LEU A 84 14.88 -12.33 6.62
N GLU A 85 15.20 -11.62 7.70
CA GLU A 85 15.50 -12.22 9.02
C GLU A 85 14.34 -13.11 9.50
N SER A 86 13.09 -12.67 9.32
CA SER A 86 11.92 -13.43 9.78
C SER A 86 11.67 -14.74 9.04
N ILE A 87 12.16 -14.88 7.80
CA ILE A 87 11.92 -16.08 6.96
C ILE A 87 13.13 -17.00 6.82
N GLU A 88 14.32 -16.58 7.30
CA GLU A 88 15.58 -17.30 7.07
C GLU A 88 15.56 -18.72 7.64
N GLY A 89 15.13 -18.89 8.90
CA GLY A 89 15.05 -20.19 9.55
C GLY A 89 13.92 -21.11 9.05
N GLY A 90 12.92 -20.56 8.34
CA GLY A 90 11.74 -21.29 7.89
C GLY A 90 11.81 -21.79 6.44
N LEU A 91 12.85 -21.43 5.68
CA LEU A 91 12.95 -21.72 4.25
C LEU A 91 14.17 -22.56 3.90
N LYS A 92 14.04 -23.39 2.86
CA LYS A 92 15.18 -24.06 2.22
C LYS A 92 16.20 -23.01 1.75
N PRO A 93 17.53 -23.23 1.89
CA PRO A 93 18.54 -22.25 1.52
C PRO A 93 18.46 -21.74 0.07
N SER A 94 18.08 -22.61 -0.88
CA SER A 94 17.90 -22.21 -2.28
C SER A 94 16.72 -21.27 -2.48
N THR A 95 15.62 -21.49 -1.75
CA THR A 95 14.43 -20.62 -1.77
C THR A 95 14.74 -19.27 -1.15
N TYR A 96 15.43 -19.26 0.00
CA TYR A 96 15.86 -18.02 0.66
C TYR A 96 16.76 -17.18 -0.25
N ARG A 97 17.82 -17.79 -0.81
CA ARG A 97 18.71 -17.12 -1.78
C ARG A 97 17.94 -16.54 -2.96
N ARG A 98 16.95 -17.26 -3.49
CA ARG A 98 16.09 -16.76 -4.58
C ARG A 98 15.31 -15.52 -4.17
N ARG A 99 14.75 -15.47 -2.96
CA ARG A 99 14.03 -14.29 -2.44
C ARG A 99 14.96 -13.10 -2.28
N VAL A 100 16.17 -13.31 -1.76
CA VAL A 100 17.22 -12.27 -1.67
C VAL A 100 17.55 -11.72 -3.06
N VAL A 101 17.79 -12.58 -4.04
CA VAL A 101 18.07 -12.14 -5.42
C VAL A 101 16.90 -11.33 -5.98
N CYS A 102 15.66 -11.81 -5.85
CA CYS A 102 14.47 -11.11 -6.34
C CYS A 102 14.29 -9.73 -5.69
N ILE A 103 14.46 -9.61 -4.37
CA ILE A 103 14.24 -8.33 -3.68
C ILE A 103 15.35 -7.32 -3.99
N ASN A 104 16.59 -7.79 -4.21
CA ASN A 104 17.69 -6.94 -4.65
C ASN A 104 17.41 -6.28 -6.01
N GLN A 105 16.65 -6.93 -6.90
CA GLN A 105 16.20 -6.31 -8.16
C GLN A 105 15.17 -5.20 -7.96
N SER A 106 14.44 -5.21 -6.84
CA SER A 106 13.49 -4.14 -6.47
C SER A 106 14.17 -2.96 -5.75
N MET A 107 15.35 -3.15 -5.15
CA MET A 107 16.05 -2.12 -4.39
C MET A 107 16.27 -0.80 -5.14
N PRO A 108 16.74 -0.78 -6.41
CA PRO A 108 16.97 0.48 -7.14
C PRO A 108 15.73 1.37 -7.29
N PHE A 109 14.54 0.80 -7.10
CA PHE A 109 13.27 1.50 -7.28
C PHE A 109 12.68 2.02 -5.97
N PHE A 110 12.92 1.32 -4.86
CA PHE A 110 12.20 1.56 -3.61
C PHE A 110 13.09 1.80 -2.39
N LYS A 111 14.39 1.48 -2.44
CA LYS A 111 15.31 1.40 -1.28
C LYS A 111 15.09 2.49 -0.23
N THR A 112 15.11 3.76 -0.67
CA THR A 112 15.04 4.92 0.22
C THR A 112 13.62 5.43 0.47
N ILE A 113 12.62 4.90 -0.22
CA ILE A 113 11.22 5.31 -0.09
C ILE A 113 10.67 4.77 1.23
N PRO A 114 10.01 5.60 2.06
CA PRO A 114 9.28 5.10 3.23
C PRO A 114 8.24 4.06 2.79
N MET A 115 8.18 2.90 3.45
CA MET A 115 7.29 1.80 3.06
C MET A 115 5.83 2.26 2.98
N ARG A 116 5.39 3.10 3.91
CA ARG A 116 4.04 3.71 3.93
C ARG A 116 3.70 4.59 2.73
N SER A 117 4.72 5.07 2.01
CA SER A 117 4.58 6.02 0.90
C SER A 117 4.59 5.31 -0.46
N ILE A 118 4.85 3.99 -0.49
CA ILE A 118 4.79 3.21 -1.72
C ILE A 118 3.33 3.11 -2.16
N THR A 119 3.02 3.62 -3.34
CA THR A 119 1.68 3.63 -3.92
C THR A 119 1.59 2.66 -5.11
N SER A 120 0.37 2.37 -5.58
CA SER A 120 0.19 1.60 -6.82
C SER A 120 0.86 2.26 -8.05
N ALA A 121 1.02 3.58 -8.06
CA ALA A 121 1.73 4.28 -9.13
C ALA A 121 3.23 3.95 -9.13
N ASP A 122 3.85 3.82 -7.95
CA ASP A 122 5.25 3.42 -7.82
C ASP A 122 5.46 1.97 -8.28
N ILE A 123 4.51 1.09 -7.97
CA ILE A 123 4.52 -0.30 -8.43
C ILE A 123 4.39 -0.37 -9.96
N GLU A 124 3.49 0.39 -10.58
CA GLU A 124 3.38 0.45 -12.05
C GLU A 124 4.66 1.03 -12.68
N LYS A 125 5.27 2.05 -12.07
CA LYS A 125 6.55 2.60 -12.53
C LYS A 125 7.69 1.59 -12.46
N TRP A 126 7.73 0.76 -11.41
CA TRP A 126 8.67 -0.37 -11.33
C TRP A 126 8.40 -1.39 -12.43
N LYS A 127 7.14 -1.80 -12.62
CA LYS A 127 6.73 -2.76 -13.65
C LYS A 127 7.08 -2.30 -15.07
N LEU A 128 6.90 -1.03 -15.39
CA LEU A 128 7.23 -0.47 -16.71
C LEU A 128 8.75 -0.40 -16.95
N ARG A 129 9.54 -0.08 -15.92
CA ARG A 129 11.00 0.05 -16.06
C ARG A 129 11.73 -1.30 -16.01
N ARG A 130 11.38 -2.15 -15.04
CA ARG A 130 12.03 -3.44 -14.82
C ARG A 130 11.39 -4.56 -15.63
N GLY A 131 10.06 -4.57 -15.66
CA GLY A 131 9.34 -5.70 -16.24
C GLY A 131 9.56 -5.84 -17.75
N VAL A 132 9.75 -4.74 -18.49
CA VAL A 132 9.95 -4.82 -19.96
C VAL A 132 11.23 -5.57 -20.35
N SER A 133 12.27 -5.54 -19.50
CA SER A 133 13.58 -6.14 -19.80
C SER A 133 13.75 -7.58 -19.34
N ILE A 134 12.68 -8.24 -18.84
CA ILE A 134 12.78 -9.59 -18.28
C ILE A 134 11.67 -10.53 -18.72
N ALA A 135 12.01 -11.82 -18.72
CA ALA A 135 11.08 -12.90 -18.93
C ALA A 135 9.91 -12.87 -17.92
N ALA A 136 8.72 -13.27 -18.38
CA ALA A 136 7.50 -13.29 -17.58
C ALA A 136 7.66 -14.06 -16.26
N ARG A 137 8.35 -15.21 -16.29
CA ARG A 137 8.63 -16.02 -15.10
C ARG A 137 9.47 -15.28 -14.05
N THR A 138 10.49 -14.54 -14.49
CA THR A 138 11.35 -13.75 -13.60
C THR A 138 10.55 -12.61 -12.98
N PHE A 139 9.78 -11.88 -13.81
CA PHE A 139 8.91 -10.81 -13.34
C PHE A 139 7.92 -11.30 -12.28
N ASN A 140 7.23 -12.42 -12.54
CA ASN A 140 6.25 -12.96 -11.62
C ASN A 140 6.88 -13.34 -10.27
N LYS A 141 8.13 -13.83 -10.26
CA LYS A 141 8.85 -14.16 -9.02
C LYS A 141 9.32 -12.92 -8.25
N GLU A 142 9.75 -11.88 -8.96
CA GLU A 142 10.03 -10.58 -8.33
C GLU A 142 8.76 -9.97 -7.73
N LEU A 143 7.64 -9.99 -8.46
CA LEU A 143 6.34 -9.51 -8.00
C LEU A 143 5.81 -10.28 -6.78
N GLU A 144 5.91 -11.61 -6.81
CA GLU A 144 5.53 -12.47 -5.67
C GLU A 144 6.34 -12.10 -4.42
N THR A 145 7.66 -11.93 -4.58
CA THR A 145 8.57 -11.56 -3.49
C THR A 145 8.23 -10.18 -2.93
N LEU A 146 8.00 -9.19 -3.81
CA LEU A 146 7.58 -7.85 -3.42
C LEU A 146 6.26 -7.87 -2.63
N ASN A 147 5.28 -8.68 -3.06
CA ASN A 147 4.02 -8.86 -2.34
C ASN A 147 4.23 -9.42 -0.93
N HIS A 148 5.15 -10.36 -0.73
CA HIS A 148 5.43 -10.88 0.61
C HIS A 148 6.05 -9.83 1.53
N VAL A 149 6.97 -9.00 1.04
CA VAL A 149 7.56 -7.90 1.84
C VAL A 149 6.48 -6.89 2.26
N ILE A 150 5.62 -6.51 1.32
CA ILE A 150 4.57 -5.52 1.58
C ILE A 150 3.50 -6.09 2.53
N ARG A 151 3.17 -7.38 2.41
CA ARG A 151 2.30 -8.07 3.38
C ARG A 151 2.92 -8.10 4.77
N TYR A 152 4.21 -8.45 4.90
CA TYR A 152 4.92 -8.36 6.18
C TYR A 152 4.84 -6.95 6.79
N ALA A 153 4.99 -5.92 5.96
CA ALA A 153 4.85 -4.52 6.40
C ALA A 153 3.45 -4.19 6.94
N GLY A 154 2.39 -4.80 6.40
CA GLY A 154 1.01 -4.61 6.85
C GLY A 154 0.62 -5.50 8.02
N ASP A 155 0.93 -6.79 7.95
CA ASP A 155 0.46 -7.81 8.87
C ASP A 155 1.28 -7.88 10.15
N VAL A 156 2.60 -7.71 10.05
CA VAL A 156 3.53 -7.83 11.19
C VAL A 156 3.93 -6.46 11.72
N LYS A 157 4.20 -5.50 10.83
CA LYS A 157 4.63 -4.15 11.21
C LYS A 157 3.49 -3.13 11.24
N GLY A 158 2.30 -3.45 10.72
CA GLY A 158 1.14 -2.53 10.64
C GLY A 158 1.48 -1.13 10.15
N ILE A 159 2.37 -1.03 9.17
CA ILE A 159 2.75 0.21 8.49
C ILE A 159 1.69 0.56 7.43
N LEU A 160 1.16 -0.49 6.79
CA LEU A 160 0.24 -0.43 5.65
C LEU A 160 -1.10 -1.07 5.99
N LEU A 161 -2.17 -0.53 5.39
CA LEU A 161 -3.53 -1.10 5.48
C LEU A 161 -3.87 -1.97 4.28
N ASP A 162 -3.24 -1.67 3.14
CA ASP A 162 -3.44 -2.37 1.89
C ASP A 162 -2.10 -2.51 1.19
N ASN A 163 -1.96 -3.60 0.45
CA ASN A 163 -0.79 -3.90 -0.34
C ASN A 163 -0.95 -3.27 -1.74
N PRO A 164 -0.19 -2.19 -2.07
CA PRO A 164 -0.27 -1.55 -3.38
C PRO A 164 0.09 -2.44 -4.57
N ALA A 165 0.79 -3.56 -4.36
CA ALA A 165 1.20 -4.50 -5.40
C ALA A 165 0.22 -5.66 -5.64
N GLU A 166 -0.78 -5.83 -4.77
CA GLU A 166 -1.66 -7.01 -4.78
C GLU A 166 -2.54 -7.11 -6.04
N LYS A 167 -2.88 -5.97 -6.64
CA LYS A 167 -3.70 -5.92 -7.86
C LYS A 167 -2.91 -6.10 -9.14
N VAL A 168 -1.57 -6.15 -9.06
CA VAL A 168 -0.74 -6.35 -10.24
C VAL A 168 -0.90 -7.78 -10.71
N ARG A 169 -1.37 -7.94 -11.95
CA ARG A 169 -1.56 -9.26 -12.55
C ARG A 169 -0.21 -9.87 -12.94
N ASN A 170 -0.10 -11.17 -12.71
CA ASN A 170 0.98 -11.97 -13.28
C ASN A 170 0.97 -11.90 -14.81
N ARG A 171 2.16 -11.97 -15.40
CA ARG A 171 2.32 -12.07 -16.86
C ARG A 171 2.12 -13.51 -17.28
N LYS A 172 1.41 -13.71 -18.40
CA LYS A 172 1.34 -15.01 -19.07
C LYS A 172 2.73 -15.33 -19.60
N ALA A 173 3.19 -16.54 -19.31
CA ALA A 173 4.46 -17.08 -19.79
C ALA A 173 4.20 -17.84 -21.09
#